data_AF-A0A417BUA8-F1
#
_entry.id   AF-A0A417BUA8-F1
#
_cell.length_a   1.000
_cell.length_b   1.000
_cell.length_c   1.000
_cell.angle_alpha   90.00
_cell.angle_beta   90.00
_cell.angle_gamma   90.00
#
_symmetry.space_group_name_H-M   'P 1'
#
loop_
_entity.id
_entity.type
_entity.pdbx_description
1 polymer ?
#
loop_
_entity_poly.entity_id
_entity_poly.type
_entity_poly.pdbx_seq_one_letter_code
_entity_poly.pdbx_strand_id
1 'polypeptide(L)'
;MYVLYPERSVSIVNEMKDRAEKGEQIFCDIYMDAEKQADPAKRNTGLFFFRGNPGEKFAITNSGGGFVYVAAMHDSFPHMQELARRGYNAFALIYRPGAQSACENLAEPLPLSTNMLGNSRWIRKGIRCGAAQPERVWRPGLVPTEPQHLEKRFMRKVVD
;
A
#
# COMPACT_ATOMS: atom_id res chain seq x y z
N MET A 1 5.23 -11.75 19.00
CA MET A 1 6.60 -11.32 18.64
C MET A 1 6.59 -11.06 17.15
N TYR A 2 6.60 -9.79 16.73
CA TYR A 2 6.69 -9.44 15.30
C TYR A 2 8.15 -9.60 14.89
N VAL A 3 8.45 -10.62 14.10
CA VAL A 3 9.83 -10.85 13.63
C VAL A 3 10.04 -9.95 12.41
N LEU A 4 10.74 -8.84 12.64
CA LEU A 4 11.37 -8.09 11.58
C LEU A 4 12.60 -8.88 11.12
N TYR A 5 12.73 -9.05 9.81
CA TYR A 5 13.92 -9.62 9.17
C TYR A 5 14.74 -8.46 8.59
N PRO A 6 15.78 -7.95 9.29
CA PRO A 6 16.47 -6.73 8.91
C PRO A 6 16.99 -6.77 7.47
N GLU A 7 17.57 -7.89 7.07
CA GLU A 7 18.04 -8.15 5.71
C GLU A 7 16.94 -8.00 4.65
N ARG A 8 15.72 -8.47 4.95
CA ARG A 8 14.57 -8.33 4.05
C ARG A 8 14.11 -6.87 3.97
N SER A 9 14.03 -6.18 5.11
CA SER A 9 13.66 -4.77 5.15
C SER A 9 14.66 -3.90 4.38
N VAL A 10 15.97 -4.13 4.58
CA VAL A 10 17.03 -3.44 3.82
C VAL A 10 16.91 -3.72 2.32
N SER A 11 16.67 -4.97 1.92
CA SER A 11 16.46 -5.32 0.51
C SER A 11 15.29 -4.57 -0.12
N ILE A 12 14.16 -4.46 0.58
CA ILE A 12 12.97 -3.74 0.09
C ILE A 12 13.25 -2.24 -0.03
N VAL A 13 13.87 -1.64 0.99
CA VAL A 13 14.20 -0.22 0.99
C VAL A 13 15.16 0.13 -0.14
N ASN A 14 16.22 -0.67 -0.31
CA ASN A 14 17.20 -0.44 -1.38
C ASN A 14 16.55 -0.58 -2.76
N GLU A 15 15.71 -1.59 -2.98
CA GLU A 15 14.99 -1.74 -4.24
C GLU A 15 14.10 -0.52 -4.56
N MET A 16 13.35 -0.03 -3.57
CA MET A 16 12.48 1.14 -3.75
C MET A 16 13.29 2.40 -3.99
N LYS A 17 14.39 2.59 -3.26
CA LYS A 17 15.32 3.70 -3.44
C LYS A 17 15.91 3.69 -4.85
N ASP A 18 16.49 2.58 -5.28
CA ASP A 18 17.13 2.45 -6.59
C ASP A 18 16.15 2.73 -7.73
N ARG A 19 14.88 2.35 -7.56
CA ARG A 19 13.82 2.62 -8.54
C ARG A 19 13.40 4.10 -8.53
N ALA A 20 13.24 4.69 -7.35
CA ALA A 20 12.93 6.11 -7.22
C ALA A 20 14.04 7.00 -7.82
N GLU A 21 15.31 6.66 -7.59
CA GLU A 21 16.47 7.36 -8.16
C GLU A 21 16.52 7.26 -9.69
N LYS A 22 15.96 6.19 -10.27
CA LYS A 22 15.79 6.03 -11.73
C LYS A 22 14.57 6.76 -12.28
N GLY A 23 13.83 7.50 -11.44
CA GLY A 23 12.59 8.19 -11.83
C GLY A 23 11.41 7.23 -12.05
N GLU A 24 11.51 5.98 -11.60
CA GLU A 24 10.38 5.07 -11.68
C GLU A 24 9.32 5.42 -10.65
N GLN A 25 8.04 5.34 -11.03
CA GLN A 25 6.96 5.48 -10.07
C GLN A 25 6.94 4.29 -9.10
N ILE A 26 7.15 4.57 -7.82
CA ILE A 26 7.10 3.59 -6.71
C ILE A 26 5.89 3.78 -5.78
N PHE A 27 5.22 4.92 -5.87
CA PHE A 27 4.03 5.24 -5.07
C PHE A 27 2.92 5.79 -5.97
N CYS A 28 1.71 5.30 -5.75
CA CYS A 28 0.50 5.76 -6.43
C CYS A 28 -0.44 6.38 -5.41
N ASP A 29 -0.70 7.67 -5.59
CA ASP A 29 -1.69 8.41 -4.80
C ASP A 29 -3.08 7.91 -5.11
N ILE A 30 -3.87 7.60 -4.07
CA ILE A 30 -5.29 7.27 -4.22
C ILE A 30 -6.22 8.46 -3.97
N TYR A 31 -5.66 9.60 -3.54
CA TYR A 31 -6.38 10.83 -3.21
C TYR A 31 -5.92 12.00 -4.06
N MET A 32 -6.86 12.87 -4.43
CA MET A 32 -6.56 14.09 -5.17
C MET A 32 -5.93 15.16 -4.28
N ASP A 33 -5.28 16.15 -4.88
CA ASP A 33 -4.63 17.24 -4.14
C ASP A 33 -5.61 18.05 -3.29
N ALA A 34 -6.84 18.29 -3.80
CA ALA A 34 -7.89 18.97 -3.04
C ALA A 34 -8.26 18.20 -1.77
N GLU A 35 -8.33 16.86 -1.84
CA GLU A 35 -8.62 16.02 -0.68
C GLU A 35 -7.47 16.01 0.33
N LYS A 36 -6.23 16.01 -0.15
CA LYS A 36 -5.02 16.11 0.67
C LYS A 36 -4.83 17.50 1.29
N GLN A 37 -5.43 18.53 0.71
CA GLN A 37 -5.49 19.88 1.29
C GLN A 37 -6.53 19.94 2.40
N ALA A 38 -7.71 19.35 2.19
CA ALA A 38 -8.76 19.26 3.18
C ALA A 38 -8.39 18.34 4.37
N ASP A 39 -7.70 17.23 4.10
CA ASP A 39 -7.22 16.28 5.09
C ASP A 39 -5.75 15.91 4.82
N PRO A 40 -4.79 16.60 5.47
CA PRO A 40 -3.36 16.34 5.30
C PRO A 40 -2.92 14.91 5.65
N ALA A 41 -3.70 14.14 6.42
CA ALA A 41 -3.36 12.76 6.74
C ALA A 41 -3.44 11.84 5.51
N LYS A 42 -4.22 12.22 4.49
CA LYS A 42 -4.33 11.50 3.22
C LYS A 42 -3.04 11.50 2.39
N ARG A 43 -2.09 12.42 2.66
CA ARG A 43 -0.81 12.51 1.92
C ARG A 43 0.10 11.30 2.09
N ASN A 44 -0.04 10.58 3.21
CA ASN A 44 0.78 9.42 3.53
C ASN A 44 0.05 8.10 3.21
N THR A 45 -1.00 8.15 2.39
CA THR A 45 -1.90 7.03 2.10
C THR A 45 -1.94 6.78 0.61
N GLY A 46 -1.74 5.53 0.23
CA GLY A 46 -1.68 5.15 -1.18
C GLY A 46 -1.10 3.76 -1.37
N LEU A 47 -0.76 3.45 -2.61
CA LEU A 47 -0.23 2.15 -3.01
C LEU A 47 1.26 2.24 -3.27
N PHE A 48 2.05 1.45 -2.54
CA PHE A 48 3.41 1.17 -2.97
C PHE A 48 3.40 0.15 -4.10
N PHE A 49 4.09 0.48 -5.19
CA PHE A 49 4.14 -0.35 -6.39
C PHE A 49 5.45 -1.13 -6.46
N PHE A 50 5.33 -2.45 -6.43
CA PHE A 50 6.37 -3.43 -6.71
C PHE A 50 6.21 -3.88 -8.17
N ARG A 51 7.15 -3.44 -9.01
CA ARG A 51 7.04 -3.58 -10.46
C ARG A 51 7.43 -4.99 -10.89
N GLY A 52 6.48 -5.67 -11.53
CA GLY A 52 6.72 -6.91 -12.25
C GLY A 52 6.90 -6.64 -13.74
N ASN A 53 6.52 -7.61 -14.57
CA ASN A 53 6.59 -7.46 -16.02
C ASN A 53 5.41 -6.61 -16.55
N PRO A 54 5.63 -5.69 -17.49
CA PRO A 54 4.55 -4.97 -18.15
C PRO A 54 3.53 -5.93 -18.80
N GLY A 55 2.23 -5.71 -18.56
CA GLY A 55 1.16 -6.53 -19.15
C GLY A 55 0.79 -7.79 -18.37
N GLU A 56 1.56 -8.15 -17.34
CA GLU A 56 1.24 -9.29 -16.49
C GLU A 56 0.09 -9.03 -15.52
N LYS A 57 -0.41 -10.12 -14.91
CA LYS A 57 -1.40 -10.04 -13.84
C LYS A 57 -0.88 -9.21 -12.68
N PHE A 58 -1.80 -8.67 -11.89
CA PHE A 58 -1.44 -7.89 -10.72
C PHE A 58 -2.17 -8.33 -9.46
N ALA A 59 -1.60 -7.98 -8.31
CA ALA A 59 -2.16 -8.22 -6.99
C ALA A 59 -2.15 -6.92 -6.17
N ILE A 60 -3.14 -6.75 -5.32
CA ILE A 60 -3.18 -5.67 -4.32
C ILE A 60 -3.39 -6.32 -2.96
N THR A 61 -2.66 -5.87 -1.96
CA THR A 61 -2.84 -6.32 -0.58
C THR A 61 -3.08 -5.15 0.35
N ASN A 62 -3.88 -5.41 1.37
CA ASN A 62 -3.98 -4.53 2.52
C ASN A 62 -2.90 -4.93 3.53
N SER A 63 -2.18 -3.95 4.06
CA SER A 63 -1.20 -4.22 5.10
C SER A 63 -1.88 -4.66 6.40
N GLY A 64 -1.26 -5.57 7.14
CA GLY A 64 -1.70 -5.95 8.47
C GLY A 64 -1.57 -4.82 9.49
N GLY A 65 -1.77 -5.16 10.76
CA GLY A 65 -1.68 -4.21 11.89
C GLY A 65 -3.03 -3.81 12.49
N GLY A 66 -4.08 -4.59 12.20
CA GLY A 66 -5.35 -4.55 12.93
C GLY A 66 -6.08 -3.21 12.90
N PHE A 67 -5.80 -2.37 11.89
CA PHE A 67 -6.27 -0.98 11.81
C PHE A 67 -5.70 -0.04 12.87
N VAL A 68 -4.77 -0.49 13.72
CA VAL A 68 -4.12 0.33 14.76
C VAL A 68 -2.77 0.88 14.32
N TYR A 69 -2.10 0.18 13.40
CA TYR A 69 -0.88 0.62 12.74
C TYR A 69 -0.76 -0.06 11.36
N VAL A 70 0.20 0.36 10.54
CA VAL A 70 0.43 -0.24 9.21
C VAL A 70 1.67 -1.10 9.24
N ALA A 71 1.50 -2.43 9.22
CA ALA A 71 2.57 -3.40 9.35
C ALA A 71 3.40 -3.64 8.06
N ALA A 72 3.41 -2.70 7.12
CA ALA A 72 3.77 -3.00 5.74
C ALA A 72 5.17 -3.61 5.57
N MET A 73 6.16 -3.11 6.32
CA MET A 73 7.54 -3.58 6.21
C MET A 73 7.74 -5.05 6.61
N HIS A 74 6.98 -5.56 7.58
CA HIS A 74 7.06 -6.95 8.06
C HIS A 74 5.88 -7.83 7.63
N ASP A 75 4.92 -7.29 6.89
CA ASP A 75 3.72 -8.00 6.44
C ASP A 75 3.57 -7.92 4.91
N SER A 76 3.03 -6.83 4.38
CA SER A 76 2.65 -6.74 2.95
C SER A 76 3.86 -6.64 2.01
N PHE A 77 4.89 -5.86 2.34
CA PHE A 77 6.02 -5.60 1.44
C PHE A 77 6.84 -6.85 1.08
N PRO A 78 7.20 -7.75 2.03
CA PRO A 78 7.88 -8.98 1.69
C PRO A 78 7.13 -9.84 0.66
N HIS A 79 5.79 -9.91 0.79
CA HIS A 79 4.94 -10.63 -0.14
C HIS A 79 4.86 -9.94 -1.51
N MET A 80 4.72 -8.61 -1.54
CA MET A 80 4.64 -7.88 -2.81
C MET A 80 5.96 -7.92 -3.59
N GLN A 81 7.10 -7.85 -2.89
CA GLN A 81 8.41 -8.03 -3.50
C GLN A 81 8.57 -9.43 -4.12
N GLU A 82 8.06 -10.46 -3.45
CA GLU A 82 8.11 -11.83 -3.98
C GLU A 82 7.22 -12.01 -5.21
N LEU A 83 6.02 -11.41 -5.22
CA LEU A 83 5.15 -11.41 -6.40
C LEU A 83 5.78 -10.66 -7.59
N ALA A 84 6.42 -9.52 -7.33
CA ALA A 84 7.13 -8.77 -8.36
C ALA A 84 8.30 -9.55 -8.97
N ARG A 85 9.08 -10.27 -8.16
CA ARG A 85 10.14 -11.17 -8.65
C ARG A 85 9.62 -12.31 -9.54
N ARG A 86 8.35 -12.70 -9.36
CA ARG A 86 7.67 -13.68 -10.23
C ARG A 86 7.03 -13.06 -11.47
N GLY A 87 7.22 -11.76 -11.68
CA GLY A 87 6.72 -11.01 -12.83
C GLY A 87 5.35 -10.36 -12.64
N TYR A 88 4.71 -10.48 -11.48
CA TYR A 88 3.42 -9.85 -11.23
C TYR A 88 3.57 -8.39 -10.82
N ASN A 89 2.70 -7.51 -11.33
CA ASN A 89 2.61 -6.16 -10.77
C ASN A 89 1.95 -6.23 -9.38
N ALA A 90 2.58 -5.72 -8.34
CA ALA A 90 2.10 -5.93 -6.97
C ALA A 90 1.99 -4.62 -6.21
N PHE A 91 0.89 -4.41 -5.50
CA PHE A 91 0.58 -3.16 -4.82
C PHE A 91 0.29 -3.40 -3.35
N ALA A 92 0.97 -2.67 -2.46
CA ALA A 92 0.70 -2.68 -1.03
C ALA A 92 -0.01 -1.38 -0.63
N LEU A 93 -1.23 -1.50 -0.10
CA LEU A 93 -1.96 -0.36 0.45
C LEU A 93 -1.41 0.01 1.83
N ILE A 94 -1.01 1.27 1.95
CA ILE A 94 -0.72 1.95 3.20
C ILE A 94 -1.95 2.79 3.52
N TYR A 95 -2.76 2.34 4.47
CA TYR A 95 -3.99 3.02 4.87
C TYR A 95 -3.78 3.86 6.13
N ARG A 96 -4.68 4.81 6.36
CA ARG A 96 -4.77 5.58 7.61
C ARG A 96 -5.30 4.70 8.74
N PRO A 97 -4.62 4.59 9.90
CA PRO A 97 -5.12 3.86 11.06
C PRO A 97 -6.54 4.34 11.47
N GLY A 98 -7.33 3.42 12.01
CA GLY A 98 -8.74 3.58 12.32
C GLY A 98 -9.61 2.76 11.36
N ALA A 99 -10.54 1.97 11.91
CA ALA A 99 -11.37 1.06 11.11
C ALA A 99 -12.18 1.80 10.02
N GLN A 100 -12.76 2.96 10.34
CA GLN A 100 -13.52 3.76 9.39
C GLN A 100 -12.64 4.31 8.26
N SER A 101 -11.54 4.98 8.60
CA SER A 101 -10.61 5.53 7.61
C SER A 101 -9.93 4.44 6.78
N ALA A 102 -9.63 3.28 7.35
CA ALA A 102 -9.12 2.14 6.61
C ALA A 102 -10.13 1.59 5.60
N CYS A 103 -11.41 1.48 6.00
CA CYS A 103 -12.49 1.12 5.09
C CYS A 103 -12.67 2.16 3.97
N GLU A 104 -12.55 3.46 4.26
CA GLU A 104 -12.55 4.51 3.23
C GLU A 104 -11.42 4.29 2.22
N ASN A 105 -10.18 4.10 2.68
CA ASN A 105 -9.04 3.86 1.78
C ASN A 105 -9.18 2.58 0.95
N LEU A 106 -9.84 1.54 1.50
CA LEU A 106 -10.12 0.29 0.79
C LEU A 106 -11.21 0.45 -0.29
N ALA A 107 -12.10 1.43 -0.12
CA ALA A 107 -13.17 1.73 -1.05
C ALA A 107 -12.76 2.70 -2.16
N GLU A 108 -11.63 3.41 -2.00
CA GLU A 108 -11.16 4.37 -2.99
C GLU A 108 -10.86 3.72 -4.34
N PRO A 109 -11.31 4.33 -5.46
CA PRO A 109 -10.94 3.88 -6.80
C PRO A 109 -9.43 3.88 -6.99
N LEU A 110 -8.90 2.77 -7.50
CA LEU A 110 -7.46 2.63 -7.67
C LEU A 110 -7.01 3.33 -8.97
N PRO A 111 -6.01 4.21 -8.93
CA PRO A 111 -5.53 4.94 -10.11
C PRO A 111 -4.49 4.13 -10.87
N LEU A 112 -4.86 2.92 -11.30
CA LEU A 112 -3.98 2.05 -12.06
C LEU A 112 -4.07 2.38 -13.56
N SER A 113 -2.96 2.84 -14.15
CA SER A 113 -2.90 3.18 -15.57
C SER A 113 -2.49 1.99 -16.45
N THR A 114 -2.84 2.05 -17.73
CA THR A 114 -2.39 1.09 -18.76
C THR A 114 -0.86 1.07 -18.92
N ASN A 115 -0.15 2.14 -18.57
CA ASN A 115 1.31 2.14 -18.55
C ASN A 115 1.89 1.32 -17.39
N MET A 116 1.19 1.25 -16.24
CA MET A 116 1.60 0.42 -15.10
C MET A 116 1.26 -1.06 -15.31
N LEU A 117 0.10 -1.33 -15.92
CA LEU A 117 -0.46 -2.68 -16.02
C LEU A 117 -0.33 -3.30 -17.42
N GLY A 118 0.30 -2.59 -18.35
CA GLY A 118 0.28 -2.91 -19.78
C GLY A 118 -1.15 -2.96 -20.36
N ASN A 119 -1.27 -3.42 -21.61
CA ASN A 119 -2.55 -3.60 -22.30
C ASN A 119 -3.28 -4.88 -21.81
N SER A 120 -3.29 -5.11 -20.50
CA SER A 120 -3.77 -6.33 -19.89
C SER A 120 -5.30 -6.44 -20.02
N ARG A 121 -5.76 -7.57 -20.57
CA ARG A 121 -7.18 -7.92 -20.79
C ARG A 121 -8.04 -7.78 -19.51
N TRP A 122 -7.42 -7.79 -18.33
CA TRP A 122 -8.05 -7.74 -17.02
C TRP A 122 -8.57 -6.35 -16.63
N ILE A 123 -8.00 -5.26 -17.17
CA ILE A 123 -8.49 -3.88 -16.96
C ILE A 123 -9.94 -3.75 -17.47
N ARG A 124 -10.27 -4.41 -18.59
CA ARG A 124 -11.62 -4.38 -19.20
C ARG A 124 -12.68 -5.15 -18.42
N LYS A 125 -12.30 -6.06 -17.52
CA LYS A 125 -13.27 -6.88 -16.77
C LYS A 125 -13.71 -6.27 -15.44
N GLY A 126 -13.21 -5.09 -15.07
CA GLY A 126 -13.61 -4.38 -13.86
C GLY A 126 -13.25 -5.17 -12.61
N ILE A 127 -12.07 -4.92 -12.04
CA ILE A 127 -11.72 -5.50 -10.75
C ILE A 127 -12.58 -4.82 -9.69
N ARG A 128 -13.68 -5.48 -9.33
CA ARG A 128 -14.35 -5.28 -8.05
C ARG A 128 -13.51 -6.00 -7.00
N CYS A 129 -12.59 -5.29 -6.35
CA CYS A 129 -12.15 -5.70 -5.03
C CYS A 129 -13.43 -5.88 -4.19
N GLY A 130 -13.54 -7.02 -3.51
CA GLY A 130 -14.70 -7.33 -2.69
C GLY A 130 -14.92 -6.19 -1.72
N ALA A 131 -15.94 -5.36 -2.01
CA ALA A 131 -16.50 -4.47 -1.03
C ALA A 131 -16.75 -5.32 0.20
N ALA A 132 -16.15 -4.94 1.33
CA ALA A 132 -16.66 -5.34 2.62
C ALA A 132 -18.18 -5.11 2.54
N GLN A 133 -18.95 -6.20 2.55
CA GLN A 133 -20.40 -6.10 2.55
C GLN A 133 -20.76 -5.23 3.74
N PRO A 134 -21.48 -4.11 3.56
CA PRO A 134 -21.72 -3.13 4.62
C PRO A 134 -22.55 -3.67 5.81
N GLU A 135 -22.94 -4.95 5.81
CA GLU A 135 -23.85 -5.53 6.80
C GLU A 135 -23.21 -6.45 7.86
N ARG A 136 -21.89 -6.44 8.05
CA ARG A 136 -21.29 -7.01 9.28
C ARG A 136 -20.56 -5.96 10.09
N VAL A 137 -21.34 -5.33 10.97
CA VAL A 137 -20.88 -4.41 12.02
C VAL A 137 -19.75 -5.07 12.82
N TRP A 138 -18.56 -4.48 12.74
CA TRP A 138 -17.42 -4.77 13.61
C TRP A 138 -17.78 -4.37 15.06
N ARG A 139 -17.56 -5.26 16.04
CA ARG A 139 -17.80 -4.97 17.47
C ARG A 139 -16.50 -4.48 18.14
N PRO A 140 -16.52 -3.36 18.88
CA PRO A 140 -15.31 -2.77 19.46
C PRO A 140 -14.92 -3.45 20.78
N GLY A 141 -13.63 -3.73 20.94
CA GLY A 141 -13.07 -4.17 22.22
C GLY A 141 -11.71 -4.80 22.08
N LEU A 142 -10.67 -3.98 21.84
CA LEU A 142 -9.25 -4.15 22.21
C LEU A 142 -8.40 -3.24 21.31
N VAL A 143 -8.14 -2.01 21.79
CA VAL A 143 -7.11 -1.13 21.23
C VAL A 143 -6.05 -0.97 22.31
N PRO A 144 -4.86 -1.60 22.19
CA PRO A 144 -3.71 -1.23 22.99
C PRO A 144 -3.15 0.11 22.46
N THR A 145 -3.01 1.06 23.38
CA THR A 145 -2.48 2.40 23.17
C THR A 145 -0.95 2.40 23.03
N GLU A 146 -0.46 2.83 21.86
CA GLU A 146 0.89 3.42 21.57
C GLU A 146 2.17 2.58 21.77
N PRO A 147 3.30 2.89 21.06
CA PRO A 147 3.77 4.22 20.59
C PRO A 147 4.04 4.39 19.07
N GLN A 148 3.66 5.56 18.53
CA GLN A 148 3.62 5.92 17.10
C GLN A 148 4.85 6.68 16.53
N HIS A 149 6.06 6.58 17.10
CA HIS A 149 7.09 7.61 16.83
C HIS A 149 8.21 7.26 15.82
N LEU A 150 8.36 6.01 15.36
CA LEU A 150 9.55 5.61 14.58
C LEU A 150 9.38 5.65 13.05
N GLU A 151 8.21 5.32 12.50
CA GLU A 151 8.07 5.17 11.03
C GLU A 151 7.80 6.47 10.28
N LYS A 152 7.15 7.47 10.91
CA LYS A 152 6.87 8.78 10.30
C LYS A 152 8.16 9.52 9.90
N ARG A 153 9.28 9.24 10.56
CA ARG A 153 10.59 9.85 10.25
C ARG A 153 11.28 9.21 9.04
N PHE A 154 10.95 7.97 8.71
CA PHE A 154 11.54 7.25 7.58
C PHE A 154 10.91 7.69 6.25
N MET A 155 9.58 7.80 6.19
CA MET A 155 8.86 8.27 4.99
C MET A 155 9.22 9.70 4.58
N ARG A 156 9.59 10.57 5.54
CA ARG A 156 10.00 11.95 5.26
C ARG A 156 11.39 12.07 4.62
N LYS A 157 12.24 11.04 4.72
CA LYS A 157 13.60 11.04 4.18
C LYS A 157 13.73 10.35 2.81
N VAL A 158 12.68 9.71 2.32
CA VAL A 158 12.67 9.04 1.01
C VAL A 158 12.13 9.96 -0.09
N VAL A 159 11.59 11.12 0.29
CA VAL A 159 10.93 12.08 -0.61
C VAL A 159 11.70 13.42 -0.70
N ASP A 160 12.82 13.55 0.03
CA ASP A 160 13.80 14.64 -0.08
C ASP A 160 15.12 14.07 -0.60
#